data_AF-M1D3S2-F1
#
_entry.id   AF-M1D3S2-F1
#
_cell.length_a   1.000
_cell.length_b   1.000
_cell.length_c   1.000
_cell.angle_alpha   90.00
_cell.angle_beta   90.00
_cell.angle_gamma   90.00
#
_symmetry.space_group_name_H-M   'P 1'
#
loop_
_entity.id
_entity.type
_entity.pdbx_description
1 polymer ?
#
loop_
_entity_poly.entity_id
_entity_poly.type
_entity_poly.pdbx_seq_one_letter_code
_entity_poly.pdbx_strand_id
1 'polypeptide(L)'
;MAEEIILDFHKNSNMSVMILRYFNVIGSDPNGRLGEAPRPELREHGRISGACFDAARGIIPGLKVRGIDYKTADGTCIRDYIDVTDLVDAHVKALEKARPGKVGIYNVGTGRGKQLCST
;
A
#
# COMPACT_ATOMS: atom_id res chain seq x y z
N MET A 1 3.15 -15.49 -10.79
CA MET A 1 1.97 -16.33 -10.53
C MET A 1 0.64 -15.61 -10.81
N ALA A 2 0.11 -14.75 -9.93
CA ALA A 2 -1.23 -14.17 -10.16
C ALA A 2 -1.31 -13.30 -11.44
N GLU A 3 -0.34 -12.41 -11.65
CA GLU A 3 -0.30 -11.58 -12.85
C GLU A 3 -0.16 -12.40 -14.13
N GLU A 4 0.67 -13.45 -14.12
CA GLU A 4 0.87 -14.33 -15.27
C GLU A 4 -0.41 -15.06 -15.66
N ILE A 5 -1.15 -15.59 -14.69
CA ILE A 5 -2.44 -16.25 -14.92
C ILE A 5 -3.44 -15.28 -15.57
N ILE A 6 -3.50 -14.03 -15.09
CA ILE A 6 -4.39 -13.01 -15.65
C ILE A 6 -3.97 -12.66 -17.08
N LEU A 7 -2.67 -12.54 -17.35
CA LEU A 7 -2.14 -12.26 -18.68
C LEU A 7 -2.38 -13.41 -19.66
N ASP A 8 -2.25 -14.65 -19.20
CA ASP A 8 -2.53 -15.84 -20.01
C ASP A 8 -4.02 -15.97 -20.34
N PHE A 9 -4.91 -15.65 -19.39
CA PHE A 9 -6.35 -15.57 -19.64
C PHE A 9 -6.70 -14.47 -20.63
N HIS A 10 -6.04 -13.31 -20.54
CA HIS A 10 -6.24 -12.21 -21.48
C HIS A 10 -5.91 -12.59 -22.93
N LYS A 11 -4.91 -13.45 -23.17
CA LYS A 11 -4.56 -13.90 -24.54
C LYS A 11 -5.73 -14.55 -25.29
N ASN A 12 -6.68 -15.13 -24.56
CA ASN A 12 -7.83 -15.85 -25.11
C ASN A 12 -9.17 -15.12 -24.87
N SER A 13 -9.16 -13.87 -24.40
CA SER A 13 -10.38 -13.12 -24.11
C SER A 13 -10.28 -11.65 -24.51
N ASN A 14 -11.41 -11.01 -24.79
CA ASN A 14 -11.46 -9.56 -25.03
C ASN A 14 -11.55 -8.74 -23.71
N MET A 15 -11.29 -9.37 -22.57
CA MET A 15 -11.39 -8.72 -21.26
C MET A 15 -10.35 -7.60 -21.13
N SER A 16 -10.74 -6.44 -20.63
CA SER A 16 -9.77 -5.40 -20.28
C SER A 16 -9.10 -5.75 -18.95
N VAL A 17 -7.78 -5.61 -18.89
CA VAL A 17 -7.00 -5.97 -17.70
C VAL A 17 -6.19 -4.78 -17.23
N MET A 18 -6.40 -4.35 -15.98
CA MET A 18 -5.60 -3.30 -15.35
C MET A 18 -4.96 -3.86 -14.09
N ILE A 19 -3.63 -3.92 -14.06
CA ILE A 19 -2.84 -4.41 -12.93
C ILE A 19 -2.17 -3.21 -12.27
N LEU A 20 -2.54 -2.95 -11.01
CA LEU A 20 -1.97 -1.88 -10.20
C LEU A 20 -1.03 -2.49 -9.15
N ARG A 21 0.26 -2.22 -9.29
CA ARG A 21 1.30 -2.62 -8.35
C ARG A 21 1.56 -1.46 -7.39
N TYR A 22 1.06 -1.56 -6.18
CA TYR A 22 1.25 -0.51 -5.16
C TYR A 22 2.17 -0.97 -4.04
N PHE A 23 2.80 0.00 -3.40
CA PHE A 23 3.74 -0.20 -2.31
C PHE A 23 3.00 -0.19 -0.96
N ASN A 24 3.32 0.75 -0.08
CA ASN A 24 2.74 0.79 1.27
C ASN A 24 1.60 1.79 1.28
N VAL A 25 0.41 1.32 1.64
CA VAL A 25 -0.79 2.15 1.69
C VAL A 25 -1.02 2.56 3.14
N ILE A 26 -1.26 3.84 3.37
CA ILE A 26 -1.56 4.41 4.68
C ILE A 26 -2.76 5.35 4.58
N GLY A 27 -3.27 5.78 5.73
CA GLY A 27 -4.39 6.71 5.79
C GLY A 27 -5.73 6.03 6.07
N SER A 28 -6.78 6.84 6.00
CA SER A 28 -8.16 6.46 6.31
C SER A 28 -9.12 7.34 5.53
N ASP A 29 -10.42 7.07 5.60
CA ASP A 29 -11.43 7.99 5.07
C ASP A 29 -11.21 9.40 5.68
N PRO A 30 -11.20 10.48 4.86
CA PRO A 30 -10.95 11.84 5.35
C PRO A 30 -11.96 12.32 6.40
N ASN A 31 -13.18 11.78 6.37
CA ASN A 31 -14.21 12.07 7.37
C ASN A 31 -14.14 11.12 8.59
N GLY A 32 -13.11 10.27 8.67
CA GLY A 32 -12.88 9.34 9.78
C GLY A 32 -13.88 8.20 9.88
N ARG A 33 -14.66 7.93 8.82
CA ARG A 33 -15.75 6.92 8.87
C ARG A 33 -15.23 5.50 8.81
N LEU A 34 -14.10 5.29 8.13
CA LEU A 34 -13.51 3.99 7.85
C LEU A 34 -11.99 4.10 7.90
N GLY A 35 -11.33 3.07 8.41
CA GLY A 35 -9.88 3.01 8.49
C GLY A 35 -9.38 1.59 8.63
N GLU A 36 -8.05 1.44 8.64
CA GLU A 36 -7.41 0.15 8.83
C GLU A 36 -7.65 -0.36 10.28
N ALA A 37 -8.34 -1.50 10.40
CA ALA A 37 -8.64 -2.13 11.68
C ALA A 37 -8.25 -3.62 11.62
N PRO A 38 -6.95 -3.96 11.81
CA PRO A 38 -6.50 -5.33 11.78
C PRO A 38 -7.02 -6.09 13.01
N ARG A 39 -7.27 -7.39 12.81
CA ARG A 39 -7.66 -8.29 13.91
C ARG A 39 -6.55 -8.35 14.97
N PRO A 40 -6.88 -8.51 16.27
CA PRO A 40 -5.91 -8.45 17.36
C PRO A 40 -4.69 -9.36 17.15
N GLU A 41 -4.89 -10.57 16.62
CA GLU A 41 -3.85 -11.57 16.42
C GLU A 41 -2.83 -11.16 15.35
N LEU A 42 -3.22 -10.26 14.45
CA LEU A 42 -2.38 -9.77 13.36
C LEU A 42 -1.70 -8.44 13.68
N ARG A 43 -1.96 -7.82 14.84
CA ARG A 43 -1.41 -6.50 15.20
C ARG A 43 0.10 -6.53 15.42
N GLU A 44 0.63 -7.61 16.00
CA GLU A 44 2.09 -7.74 16.24
C GLU A 44 2.92 -7.84 14.95
N HIS A 45 2.29 -8.36 13.89
CA HIS A 45 2.84 -8.44 12.54
C HIS A 45 2.17 -7.44 11.58
N GLY A 46 1.46 -6.48 12.13
CA GLY A 46 0.66 -5.52 11.38
C GLY A 46 1.52 -4.57 10.58
N ARG A 47 0.86 -3.84 9.68
CA ARG A 47 1.51 -2.75 8.97
C ARG A 47 1.95 -1.68 9.96
N ILE A 48 2.99 -0.96 9.58
CA ILE A 48 3.58 0.08 10.42
C ILE A 48 2.59 1.22 10.74
N SER A 49 1.69 1.53 9.81
CA SER A 49 0.55 2.44 10.03
C SER A 49 -0.28 2.02 11.23
N GLY A 50 -0.76 0.77 11.24
CA GLY A 50 -1.53 0.21 12.34
C GLY A 50 -0.76 0.20 13.66
N ALA A 51 0.51 -0.22 13.63
CA ALA A 51 1.34 -0.25 14.83
C ALA A 51 1.58 1.16 15.43
N CYS A 52 1.81 2.18 14.61
CA CYS A 52 1.92 3.57 15.06
C CYS A 52 0.62 4.03 15.75
N PHE A 53 -0.52 3.69 15.17
CA PHE A 53 -1.84 4.03 15.71
C PHE A 53 -2.17 3.28 17.01
N ASP A 54 -1.79 2.02 17.13
CA ASP A 54 -1.97 1.22 18.34
C ASP A 54 -1.07 1.73 19.47
N ALA A 55 0.17 2.13 19.15
CA ALA A 55 1.09 2.74 20.11
C ALA A 55 0.58 4.10 20.59
N ALA A 56 0.10 4.96 19.67
CA ALA A 56 -0.47 6.26 20.00
C ALA A 56 -1.74 6.16 20.86
N ARG A 57 -2.51 5.07 20.70
CA ARG A 57 -3.69 4.76 21.53
C ARG A 57 -3.35 4.05 22.85
N GLY A 58 -2.09 3.67 23.08
CA GLY A 58 -1.66 2.91 24.25
C GLY A 58 -2.09 1.44 24.25
N ILE A 59 -2.53 0.90 23.11
CA ILE A 59 -2.88 -0.53 22.96
C ILE A 59 -1.61 -1.39 23.04
N ILE A 60 -0.51 -0.87 22.47
CA ILE A 60 0.83 -1.44 22.63
C ILE A 60 1.73 -0.40 23.34
N PRO A 61 2.71 -0.85 24.15
CA PRO A 61 3.54 0.06 24.94
C PRO A 61 4.44 0.98 24.12
N GLY A 62 4.67 0.67 22.84
CA GLY A 62 5.45 1.50 21.92
C GLY A 62 5.64 0.84 20.56
N LEU A 63 6.07 1.63 19.58
CA LEU A 63 6.39 1.14 18.25
C LEU A 63 7.72 0.37 18.26
N LYS A 64 7.72 -0.89 17.81
CA LYS A 64 8.94 -1.69 17.68
C LYS A 64 9.56 -1.50 16.30
N VAL A 65 10.64 -0.71 16.22
CA VAL A 65 11.43 -0.54 15.00
C VAL A 65 12.30 -1.78 14.78
N ARG A 66 12.19 -2.41 13.61
CA ARG A 66 12.96 -3.61 13.25
C ARG A 66 14.04 -3.24 12.24
N GLY A 67 15.30 -3.30 12.68
CA GLY A 67 16.46 -2.92 11.87
C GLY A 67 16.73 -1.42 11.91
N ILE A 68 17.91 -1.07 12.40
CA ILE A 68 18.40 0.31 12.59
C ILE A 68 19.80 0.50 11.97
N ASP A 69 20.27 -0.48 11.22
CA ASP A 69 21.59 -0.60 10.64
C ASP A 69 21.56 -0.57 9.10
N TYR A 70 20.47 -0.07 8.52
CA TYR A 70 20.38 0.13 7.07
C TYR A 70 21.29 1.26 6.60
N LYS A 71 21.74 1.19 5.34
CA LYS A 71 22.50 2.27 4.67
C LYS A 71 21.58 3.43 4.28
N THR A 72 20.93 4.05 5.25
CA THR A 72 20.02 5.19 5.13
C THR A 72 20.42 6.26 6.13
N ALA A 73 19.95 7.51 5.97
CA ALA A 73 20.47 8.63 6.76
C ALA A 73 20.18 8.50 8.27
N ASP A 74 19.13 7.79 8.64
CA ASP A 74 18.70 7.54 10.03
C ASP A 74 18.85 6.07 10.44
N GLY A 75 19.46 5.23 9.58
CA GLY A 75 19.60 3.79 9.79
C GLY A 75 18.31 2.98 9.64
N THR A 76 17.15 3.62 9.41
CA THR A 76 15.85 2.94 9.31
C THR A 76 15.45 2.61 7.87
N CYS A 77 14.45 1.75 7.74
CA CYS A 77 13.87 1.38 6.46
C CYS A 77 13.28 2.61 5.70
N ILE A 78 13.64 2.78 4.43
CA ILE A 78 12.93 3.69 3.52
C ILE A 78 11.78 2.95 2.86
N ARG A 79 10.59 3.56 2.85
CA ARG A 79 9.38 3.01 2.21
C ARG A 79 8.61 4.13 1.50
N ASP A 80 8.06 3.82 0.32
CA ASP A 80 7.10 4.69 -0.35
C ASP A 80 5.71 4.44 0.26
N TYR A 81 5.14 5.50 0.83
CA TYR A 81 3.82 5.49 1.46
C TYR A 81 2.86 6.32 0.62
N ILE A 82 1.81 5.68 0.10
CA ILE A 82 0.73 6.33 -0.63
C ILE A 82 -0.53 6.40 0.24
N ASP A 83 -1.27 7.49 0.13
CA ASP A 83 -2.56 7.60 0.81
C ASP A 83 -3.58 6.64 0.18
N VAL A 84 -4.44 6.05 1.01
CA VAL A 84 -5.49 5.13 0.56
C VAL A 84 -6.47 5.80 -0.40
N THR A 85 -6.74 7.11 -0.22
CA THR A 85 -7.63 7.86 -1.12
C THR A 85 -7.01 8.04 -2.50
N ASP A 86 -5.72 8.33 -2.58
CA ASP A 86 -4.96 8.40 -3.85
C ASP A 86 -4.95 7.03 -4.55
N LEU A 87 -4.82 5.95 -3.78
CA LEU A 87 -4.89 4.60 -4.35
C LEU A 87 -6.27 4.30 -4.93
N VAL A 88 -7.34 4.69 -4.24
CA VAL A 88 -8.72 4.53 -4.76
C VAL A 88 -8.90 5.34 -6.04
N ASP A 89 -8.44 6.59 -6.08
CA ASP A 89 -8.49 7.43 -7.29
C ASP A 89 -7.70 6.80 -8.46
N ALA A 90 -6.54 6.20 -8.18
CA ALA A 90 -5.78 5.45 -9.18
C ALA A 90 -6.57 4.25 -9.75
N HIS A 91 -7.36 3.55 -8.93
CA HIS A 91 -8.23 2.46 -9.41
C HIS A 91 -9.36 2.99 -10.29
N VAL A 92 -9.99 4.11 -9.92
CA VAL A 92 -11.04 4.75 -10.72
C VAL A 92 -10.48 5.16 -12.09
N LYS A 93 -9.34 5.85 -12.11
CA LYS A 93 -8.67 6.25 -13.36
C LYS A 93 -8.21 5.07 -14.22
N ALA A 94 -7.78 3.98 -13.59
CA ALA A 94 -7.43 2.76 -14.31
C ALA A 94 -8.65 2.15 -15.00
N LEU A 95 -9.81 2.15 -14.32
CA LEU A 95 -11.06 1.68 -14.88
C LEU A 95 -11.55 2.57 -16.04
N GLU A 96 -11.46 3.90 -15.91
CA GLU A 96 -11.81 4.84 -16.99
C GLU A 96 -10.94 4.67 -18.24
N LYS A 97 -9.66 4.30 -18.06
CA LYS A 97 -8.73 4.02 -19.16
C LYS A 97 -8.85 2.59 -19.70
N ALA A 98 -9.63 1.73 -19.06
CA ALA A 98 -9.77 0.34 -19.45
C ALA A 98 -10.44 0.24 -20.82
N ARG A 99 -9.78 -0.44 -21.75
CA ARG A 99 -10.30 -0.72 -23.10
C ARG A 99 -10.34 -2.23 -23.34
N PRO A 100 -11.40 -2.78 -23.96
CA PRO A 100 -11.46 -4.19 -24.31
C PRO A 100 -10.22 -4.64 -25.09
N GLY A 101 -9.69 -5.83 -24.78
CA GLY A 101 -8.50 -6.37 -25.43
C GLY A 101 -7.20 -5.60 -25.15
N LYS A 102 -7.17 -4.73 -24.12
CA LYS A 102 -5.95 -4.03 -23.67
C LYS A 102 -5.58 -4.41 -22.25
N VAL A 103 -4.26 -4.51 -22.03
CA VAL A 103 -3.63 -4.65 -20.72
C VAL A 103 -2.94 -3.34 -20.36
N GLY A 104 -3.19 -2.85 -19.15
CA GLY A 104 -2.43 -1.77 -18.52
C GLY A 104 -1.78 -2.27 -17.24
N ILE A 105 -0.47 -2.06 -17.09
CA ILE A 105 0.27 -2.39 -15.87
C ILE A 105 0.88 -1.09 -15.35
N TYR A 106 0.55 -0.71 -14.12
CA TYR A 106 0.98 0.55 -13.53
C TYR A 106 1.54 0.33 -12.14
N ASN A 107 2.66 1.00 -11.85
CA ASN A 107 3.14 1.15 -10.49
C ASN A 107 2.46 2.36 -9.87
N VAL A 108 1.84 2.17 -8.70
CA VAL A 108 1.09 3.20 -7.99
C VAL A 108 1.80 3.47 -6.66
N GLY A 109 2.42 4.64 -6.60
CA GLY A 109 3.19 5.12 -5.45
C GLY A 109 3.44 6.61 -5.60
N THR A 110 3.99 7.23 -4.56
CA THR A 110 4.29 8.67 -4.60
C THR A 110 5.60 8.96 -5.33
N GLY A 111 6.42 7.92 -5.57
CA GLY A 111 7.77 8.06 -6.11
C GLY A 111 8.75 8.69 -5.11
N ARG A 112 8.31 8.95 -3.87
CA ARG A 112 9.09 9.56 -2.81
C ARG A 112 9.11 8.62 -1.61
N GLY A 113 10.26 7.98 -1.39
CA GLY A 113 10.47 7.19 -0.18
C GLY A 113 10.57 8.10 1.04
N LYS A 114 9.88 7.74 2.12
CA LYS A 114 10.07 8.34 3.44
C LYS A 114 10.82 7.38 4.35
N GLN A 115 11.71 7.95 5.17
CA GLN A 115 12.35 7.25 6.27
C GLN A 115 11.37 7.12 7.44
N LEU A 116 11.50 6.04 8.21
CA LEU A 116 10.55 5.76 9.28
C LEU A 116 10.59 6.83 10.39
N CYS A 117 11.78 7.26 10.77
CA CYS A 117 11.99 8.30 11.78
C CYS A 117 12.38 9.64 11.13
N SER A 118 11.78 9.97 9.98
CA SER A 118 11.93 11.32 9.42
C SER A 118 11.13 12.32 10.26
N THR A 119 11.84 13.21 10.96
CA THR A 119 11.31 14.45 11.55
C THR A 119 11.06 15.51 10.50
#